data_AF-A0A3P1T6T5-F1
#
_entry.id   AF-A0A3P1T6T5-F1
#
_cell.length_a   1.000
_cell.length_b   1.000
_cell.length_c   1.000
_cell.angle_alpha   90.00
_cell.angle_beta   90.00
_cell.angle_gamma   90.00
#
_symmetry.space_group_name_H-M   'P 1'
#
loop_
_entity.id
_entity.type
_entity.pdbx_description
1 polymer ?
#
loop_
_entity_poly.entity_id
_entity_poly.type
_entity_poly.pdbx_seq_one_letter_code
_entity_poly.pdbx_strand_id
1 'polypeptide(L)'
;MIGRSLTRTGRRLGRHDGPVFISYRQSDGTGIANFVETYLRCGGIIPWRDLADLPAGEVARSVQEAMEDGISAGILIVTPELGNSAFVRDHEVPILLEMQRSDPRRFRLYVINTIRDAAGGKRFDVGAPDRLLKFTAEARTSPRRRRIEKGLLTRKRAADHLLQNAKQYALLEQTRDASAVSELEKLLRDLLRHRLRARRPNLLDREVKIAVQTRPEPSSEEATRGARRSADLTIRMRQDPRTQIPAELDYRCLRETLPILIDSIHNKGINKVTFSGGCHPSIAWALGASLPDARGLKEFSWQDAYDPEQVWSSQSNKPVSSSIHMKVGEAEAVPINLDRPPSAEELKTLLGNADPSLGIVVHLSTGRHHTEPVADLARHLGGAPIVVLDVVGPQAAAGRNAWVPPEEGEKLARLLGTVLRNLAKAGTEPLHLSFSGAVPLAALTARHCNTVAVQIYEFAHHTDGRPDGYVPVLTTVSGVKHPVTHVFEQGASDGGITHLVNLTPHAVTLYWEDEPIHVWERPGENTPWVRQGESRVPSAPLQVEGVEVPHTHVIPGSLTGLPTAEEGTGFIVSRISAAAARRGDFFFPDGEVRDGRNVVVGCRGLGSFPAHSDEVRPYLQWLPDREG
;
A
#
# COMPACT_ATOMS: atom_id res chain seq x y z
N MET A 1 -10.67 45.80 -22.60
CA MET A 1 -11.25 45.59 -21.26
C MET A 1 -11.76 44.17 -21.18
N ILE A 2 -11.02 43.29 -20.49
CA ILE A 2 -11.24 41.84 -20.48
C ILE A 2 -11.82 41.49 -19.10
N GLY A 3 -13.02 40.91 -19.09
CA GLY A 3 -13.70 40.47 -17.88
C GLY A 3 -12.87 39.46 -17.12
N ARG A 4 -12.57 39.78 -15.85
CA ARG A 4 -12.05 38.84 -14.87
C ARG A 4 -13.18 37.86 -14.57
N SER A 5 -12.97 36.56 -14.87
CA SER A 5 -13.81 35.50 -14.32
C SER A 5 -13.47 35.38 -12.83
N LEU A 6 -14.10 36.25 -12.04
CA LEU A 6 -14.23 36.16 -10.60
C LEU A 6 -15.36 35.17 -10.35
N THR A 7 -15.16 34.19 -9.49
CA THR A 7 -16.29 33.52 -8.86
C THR A 7 -17.12 34.57 -8.10
N ARG A 8 -18.41 34.28 -7.85
CA ARG A 8 -19.40 35.18 -7.23
C ARG A 8 -18.96 35.81 -5.89
N THR A 9 -17.86 35.33 -5.30
CA THR A 9 -17.31 35.71 -4.00
C THR A 9 -15.96 36.44 -4.05
N GLY A 10 -15.39 36.68 -5.24
CA GLY A 10 -14.18 37.52 -5.40
C GLY A 10 -12.88 36.94 -4.82
N ARG A 11 -12.79 35.63 -4.54
CA ARG A 11 -11.59 34.98 -3.97
C ARG A 11 -10.85 34.09 -4.99
N ARG A 12 -9.53 33.95 -4.81
CA ARG A 12 -8.59 33.23 -5.70
C ARG A 12 -8.94 31.76 -5.85
N LEU A 13 -8.81 31.22 -7.07
CA LEU A 13 -8.93 29.79 -7.39
C LEU A 13 -7.78 28.99 -6.73
N GLY A 14 -8.11 27.98 -5.93
CA GLY A 14 -7.15 26.99 -5.39
C GLY A 14 -6.48 27.35 -4.05
N ARG A 15 -6.37 26.36 -3.15
CA ARG A 15 -5.58 26.39 -1.92
C ARG A 15 -4.30 25.58 -2.09
N HIS A 16 -3.24 26.02 -1.43
CA HIS A 16 -1.90 25.40 -1.47
C HIS A 16 -1.85 24.00 -0.84
N ASP A 17 -2.77 23.70 0.07
CA ASP A 17 -2.98 22.47 0.84
C ASP A 17 -4.25 21.71 0.40
N GLY A 18 -4.87 22.14 -0.70
CA GLY A 18 -6.11 21.57 -1.21
C GLY A 18 -6.00 20.12 -1.67
N PRO A 19 -7.12 19.40 -1.81
CA PRO A 19 -7.10 18.04 -2.34
C PRO A 19 -6.66 18.01 -3.82
N VAL A 20 -6.38 16.81 -4.33
CA VAL A 20 -6.01 16.56 -5.74
C VAL A 20 -7.20 15.99 -6.48
N PHE A 21 -7.72 16.71 -7.46
CA PHE A 21 -8.85 16.28 -8.29
C PHE A 21 -8.42 15.21 -9.29
N ILE A 22 -9.14 14.09 -9.38
CA ILE A 22 -8.90 13.01 -10.35
C ILE A 22 -10.03 12.98 -11.38
N SER A 23 -9.72 13.31 -12.63
CA SER A 23 -10.58 13.26 -13.81
C SER A 23 -10.31 11.99 -14.62
N TYR A 24 -11.36 11.28 -15.00
CA TYR A 24 -11.27 10.03 -15.76
C TYR A 24 -12.59 9.71 -16.46
N ARG A 25 -12.55 8.77 -17.41
CA ARG A 25 -13.77 8.18 -17.99
C ARG A 25 -14.18 6.97 -17.15
N GLN A 26 -15.43 6.95 -16.67
CA GLN A 26 -15.90 5.87 -15.78
C GLN A 26 -15.91 4.47 -16.44
N SER A 27 -16.17 4.36 -17.74
CA SER A 27 -16.34 3.07 -18.40
C SER A 27 -15.06 2.20 -18.40
N ASP A 28 -13.88 2.80 -18.54
CA ASP A 28 -12.60 2.08 -18.57
C ASP A 28 -11.54 2.63 -17.60
N GLY A 29 -11.80 3.76 -16.94
CA GLY A 29 -10.87 4.41 -16.01
C GLY A 29 -11.13 4.17 -14.54
N THR A 30 -12.26 3.55 -14.15
CA THR A 30 -12.66 3.42 -12.73
C THR A 30 -11.66 2.64 -11.89
N GLY A 31 -11.20 1.48 -12.36
CA GLY A 31 -10.19 0.67 -11.66
C GLY A 31 -8.85 1.41 -11.51
N ILE A 32 -8.38 2.05 -12.59
CA ILE A 32 -7.15 2.86 -12.54
C ILE A 32 -7.30 4.03 -11.58
N ALA A 33 -8.45 4.72 -11.58
CA ALA A 33 -8.72 5.79 -10.65
C ALA A 33 -8.75 5.30 -9.19
N ASN A 34 -9.31 4.11 -8.91
CA ASN A 34 -9.24 3.47 -7.59
C ASN A 34 -7.79 3.22 -7.17
N PHE A 35 -6.99 2.63 -8.04
CA PHE A 35 -5.58 2.36 -7.73
C PHE A 35 -4.78 3.64 -7.47
N VAL A 36 -4.89 4.64 -8.34
CA VAL A 36 -4.21 5.93 -8.19
C VAL A 36 -4.65 6.63 -6.91
N GLU A 37 -5.94 6.59 -6.59
CA GLU A 37 -6.47 7.16 -5.36
C GLU A 37 -5.85 6.52 -4.12
N THR A 38 -5.88 5.19 -4.04
CA THR A 38 -5.30 4.43 -2.92
C THR A 38 -3.81 4.72 -2.78
N TYR A 39 -3.08 4.75 -3.90
CA TYR A 39 -1.65 5.09 -3.93
C TYR A 39 -1.38 6.49 -3.37
N LEU A 40 -2.18 7.49 -3.77
CA LEU A 40 -2.03 8.86 -3.29
C LEU A 40 -2.41 9.01 -1.81
N ARG A 41 -3.49 8.36 -1.37
CA ARG A 41 -3.94 8.33 0.03
C ARG A 41 -2.88 7.75 0.95
N CYS A 42 -2.28 6.63 0.58
CA CYS A 42 -1.18 6.02 1.32
C CYS A 42 0.08 6.91 1.31
N GLY A 43 0.28 7.72 0.26
CA GLY A 43 1.40 8.64 0.11
C GLY A 43 1.26 9.99 0.83
N GLY A 44 0.24 10.18 1.66
CA GLY A 44 0.03 11.44 2.39
C GLY A 44 -0.71 12.52 1.58
N ILE A 45 -1.28 12.17 0.43
CA ILE A 45 -2.04 13.09 -0.42
C ILE A 45 -3.52 12.79 -0.31
N ILE A 46 -4.34 13.81 -0.01
CA ILE A 46 -5.80 13.71 -0.08
C ILE A 46 -6.25 13.85 -1.54
N PRO A 47 -6.74 12.78 -2.20
CA PRO A 47 -7.43 12.91 -3.46
C PRO A 47 -8.87 13.37 -3.23
N TRP A 48 -9.42 14.00 -4.25
CA TRP A 48 -10.85 14.23 -4.40
C TRP A 48 -11.24 13.59 -5.72
N ARG A 49 -12.28 12.77 -5.68
CA ARG A 49 -12.79 12.07 -6.86
C ARG A 49 -14.21 12.47 -7.11
N ASP A 50 -14.57 12.42 -8.37
CA ASP A 50 -15.93 12.44 -8.85
C ASP A 50 -16.66 11.12 -8.49
N LEU A 51 -16.78 10.81 -7.19
CA LEU A 51 -17.50 9.63 -6.69
C LEU A 51 -19.00 9.90 -6.71
N ALA A 52 -19.67 9.29 -7.69
CA ALA A 52 -20.70 8.26 -7.56
C ALA A 52 -21.44 8.06 -6.21
N ASP A 53 -21.75 9.12 -5.45
CA ASP A 53 -22.81 9.14 -4.43
C ASP A 53 -23.79 10.30 -4.65
N LEU A 54 -23.81 10.88 -5.85
CA LEU A 54 -24.90 11.76 -6.27
C LEU A 54 -25.87 10.95 -7.14
N PRO A 55 -27.17 10.89 -6.78
CA PRO A 55 -28.18 10.25 -7.61
C PRO A 55 -28.15 10.83 -9.03
N ALA A 56 -28.52 10.00 -10.02
CA ALA A 56 -28.49 10.35 -11.43
C ALA A 56 -29.19 11.71 -11.69
N GLY A 57 -28.41 12.76 -11.93
CA GLY A 57 -28.92 14.12 -12.19
C GLY A 57 -27.96 15.29 -11.95
N GLU A 58 -26.90 15.16 -11.14
CA GLU A 58 -26.10 16.33 -10.68
C GLU A 58 -24.58 16.30 -11.03
N VAL A 59 -24.19 15.67 -12.14
CA VAL A 59 -22.76 15.52 -12.53
C VAL A 59 -22.04 16.86 -12.82
N ALA A 60 -22.77 17.93 -13.19
CA ALA A 60 -22.16 19.23 -13.48
C ALA A 60 -21.80 20.06 -12.22
N ARG A 61 -22.32 19.69 -11.04
CA ARG A 61 -22.15 20.45 -9.79
C ARG A 61 -20.81 20.16 -9.10
N SER A 62 -20.29 18.94 -9.25
CA SER A 62 -19.15 18.40 -8.50
C SER A 62 -17.80 19.08 -8.80
N VAL A 63 -17.54 19.44 -10.06
CA VAL A 63 -16.27 20.07 -10.49
C VAL A 63 -16.19 21.52 -10.01
N GLN A 64 -17.25 22.29 -10.16
CA GLN A 64 -17.29 23.67 -9.67
C GLN A 64 -17.24 23.72 -8.13
N GLU A 65 -17.89 22.78 -7.45
CA GLU A 65 -17.79 22.62 -5.99
C GLU A 65 -16.35 22.26 -5.55
N ALA A 66 -15.71 21.28 -6.20
CA ALA A 66 -14.30 20.96 -5.94
C ALA A 66 -13.37 22.16 -6.16
N MET A 67 -13.67 23.01 -7.14
CA MET A 67 -12.94 24.23 -7.41
C MET A 67 -13.17 25.32 -6.35
N GLU A 68 -14.41 25.47 -5.87
CA GLU A 68 -14.76 26.36 -4.76
C GLU A 68 -14.11 25.91 -3.44
N ASP A 69 -13.89 24.60 -3.29
CA ASP A 69 -13.19 23.97 -2.17
C ASP A 69 -11.67 24.13 -2.24
N GLY A 70 -11.15 24.50 -3.41
CA GLY A 70 -9.79 24.97 -3.60
C GLY A 70 -8.75 23.87 -3.77
N ILE A 71 -8.91 23.00 -4.76
CA ILE A 71 -7.94 21.97 -5.16
C ILE A 71 -6.52 22.53 -5.42
N SER A 72 -5.50 21.72 -5.12
CA SER A 72 -4.07 22.06 -5.31
C SER A 72 -3.46 21.46 -6.58
N ALA A 73 -4.07 20.41 -7.13
CA ALA A 73 -3.66 19.81 -8.39
C ALA A 73 -4.84 19.08 -9.06
N GLY A 74 -4.71 18.83 -10.35
CA GLY A 74 -5.58 17.97 -11.13
C GLY A 74 -4.77 16.84 -11.77
N ILE A 75 -5.36 15.64 -11.83
CA ILE A 75 -4.83 14.48 -12.53
C ILE A 75 -5.87 14.07 -13.57
N LEU A 76 -5.46 14.01 -14.84
CA LEU A 76 -6.27 13.41 -15.91
C LEU A 76 -5.75 12.00 -16.18
N ILE A 77 -6.60 11.00 -16.01
CA ILE A 77 -6.31 9.61 -16.39
C ILE A 77 -6.74 9.41 -17.84
N VAL A 78 -5.80 8.98 -18.67
CA VAL A 78 -5.98 8.83 -20.11
C VAL A 78 -6.02 7.35 -20.45
N THR A 79 -7.22 6.89 -20.79
CA THR A 79 -7.58 5.54 -21.24
C THR A 79 -8.12 5.57 -22.67
N PRO A 80 -8.23 4.42 -23.37
CA PRO A 80 -8.71 4.39 -24.76
C PRO A 80 -10.08 5.04 -24.97
N GLU A 81 -11.03 4.87 -24.03
CA GLU A 81 -12.37 5.42 -24.15
C GLU A 81 -12.50 6.87 -23.68
N LEU A 82 -11.40 7.53 -23.26
CA LEU A 82 -11.43 8.94 -22.87
C LEU A 82 -12.04 9.83 -23.96
N GLY A 83 -11.82 9.51 -25.24
CA GLY A 83 -12.37 10.26 -26.37
C GLY A 83 -13.89 10.26 -26.48
N ASN A 84 -14.56 9.33 -25.77
CA ASN A 84 -16.02 9.22 -25.72
C ASN A 84 -16.64 10.08 -24.60
N SER A 85 -15.81 10.70 -23.74
CA SER A 85 -16.30 11.54 -22.64
C SER A 85 -16.50 13.00 -23.08
N ALA A 86 -17.72 13.34 -23.52
CA ALA A 86 -18.07 14.73 -23.80
C ALA A 86 -17.95 15.63 -22.55
N PHE A 87 -18.27 15.10 -21.36
CA PHE A 87 -18.17 15.85 -20.12
C PHE A 87 -16.72 16.24 -19.77
N VAL A 88 -15.80 15.26 -19.77
CA VAL A 88 -14.36 15.51 -19.52
C VAL A 88 -13.80 16.49 -20.56
N ARG A 89 -14.16 16.30 -21.84
CA ARG A 89 -13.70 17.15 -22.95
C ARG A 89 -14.21 18.58 -22.86
N ASP A 90 -15.51 18.75 -22.61
CA ASP A 90 -16.18 20.04 -22.79
C ASP A 90 -16.25 20.84 -21.48
N HIS A 91 -16.08 20.19 -20.32
CA HIS A 91 -16.20 20.82 -18.99
C HIS A 91 -14.92 20.68 -18.15
N GLU A 92 -14.49 19.46 -17.81
CA GLU A 92 -13.41 19.27 -16.81
C GLU A 92 -12.04 19.74 -17.28
N VAL A 93 -11.55 19.25 -18.43
CA VAL A 93 -10.20 19.58 -18.88
C VAL A 93 -10.03 21.06 -19.23
N PRO A 94 -10.99 21.73 -19.91
CA PRO A 94 -10.92 23.18 -20.12
C PRO A 94 -10.74 23.95 -18.82
N ILE A 95 -11.46 23.55 -17.77
CA ILE A 95 -11.39 24.13 -16.43
C ILE A 95 -10.01 23.91 -15.80
N LEU A 96 -9.49 22.69 -15.76
CA LEU A 96 -8.18 22.38 -15.16
C LEU A 96 -7.05 23.14 -15.87
N LEU A 97 -7.14 23.27 -17.19
CA LEU A 97 -6.21 24.07 -17.99
C LEU A 97 -6.31 25.57 -17.67
N GLU A 98 -7.51 26.10 -17.43
CA GLU A 98 -7.70 27.48 -16.99
C GLU A 98 -7.09 27.72 -15.59
N MET A 99 -7.25 26.79 -14.66
CA MET A 99 -6.63 26.89 -13.32
C MET A 99 -5.11 26.91 -13.39
N GLN A 100 -4.52 25.98 -14.14
CA GLN A 100 -3.07 25.93 -14.38
C GLN A 100 -2.54 27.25 -14.98
N ARG A 101 -3.32 27.90 -15.85
CA ARG A 101 -2.97 29.21 -16.42
C ARG A 101 -3.09 30.34 -15.42
N SER A 102 -4.16 30.31 -14.62
CA SER A 102 -4.52 31.40 -13.72
C SER A 102 -3.58 31.47 -12.52
N ASP A 103 -3.14 30.31 -12.00
CA ASP A 103 -2.18 30.24 -10.91
C ASP A 103 -1.26 29.00 -11.00
N PRO A 104 -0.25 29.00 -11.89
CA PRO A 104 0.69 27.88 -12.06
C PRO A 104 1.61 27.65 -10.86
N ARG A 105 1.59 28.55 -9.86
CA ARG A 105 2.33 28.36 -8.60
C ARG A 105 1.49 27.54 -7.63
N ARG A 106 0.17 27.77 -7.58
CA ARG A 106 -0.77 27.09 -6.68
C ARG A 106 -1.35 25.80 -7.22
N PHE A 107 -1.55 25.73 -8.52
CA PHE A 107 -2.17 24.59 -9.17
C PHE A 107 -1.17 23.91 -10.11
N ARG A 108 -1.30 22.58 -10.26
CA ARG A 108 -0.60 21.80 -11.28
C ARG A 108 -1.53 20.77 -11.90
N LEU A 109 -1.51 20.69 -13.23
CA LEU A 109 -2.14 19.61 -13.99
C LEU A 109 -1.11 18.53 -14.33
N TYR A 110 -1.43 17.29 -13.99
CA TYR A 110 -0.68 16.09 -14.33
C TYR A 110 -1.56 15.16 -15.19
N VAL A 111 -0.91 14.29 -15.96
CA VAL A 111 -1.58 13.28 -16.77
C VAL A 111 -1.02 11.90 -16.42
N ILE A 112 -1.90 10.94 -16.18
CA ILE A 112 -1.55 9.52 -16.12
C ILE A 112 -1.94 8.92 -17.46
N ASN A 113 -0.95 8.43 -18.21
CA ASN A 113 -1.14 7.95 -19.56
C ASN A 113 -0.99 6.42 -19.62
N THR A 114 -2.06 5.76 -20.06
CA THR A 114 -2.14 4.30 -20.19
C THR A 114 -1.93 3.83 -21.63
N ILE A 115 -1.81 4.76 -22.58
CA ILE A 115 -1.71 4.49 -24.00
C ILE A 115 -0.24 4.31 -24.38
N ARG A 116 0.13 3.11 -24.81
CA ARG A 116 1.47 2.84 -25.36
C ARG A 116 1.68 3.60 -26.67
N ASP A 117 2.93 3.93 -26.96
CA ASP A 117 3.28 4.50 -28.26
C ASP A 117 3.17 3.44 -29.39
N ALA A 118 3.27 3.89 -30.64
CA ALA A 118 3.15 3.00 -31.81
C ALA A 118 4.23 1.90 -31.86
N ALA A 119 5.34 2.07 -31.14
CA ALA A 119 6.38 1.06 -31.02
C ALA A 119 6.01 -0.04 -30.01
N GLY A 120 4.95 0.16 -29.20
CA GLY A 120 4.41 -0.83 -28.25
C GLY A 120 5.32 -1.14 -27.06
N GLY A 121 6.47 -0.47 -26.96
CA GLY A 121 7.49 -0.69 -25.93
C GLY A 121 7.14 -0.04 -24.58
N LYS A 122 8.15 0.25 -23.75
CA LYS A 122 7.99 0.85 -22.40
C LYS A 122 7.57 2.33 -22.40
N ARG A 123 7.21 2.90 -23.55
CA ARG A 123 6.90 4.33 -23.72
C ARG A 123 5.40 4.52 -23.93
N PHE A 124 4.91 5.67 -23.50
CA PHE A 124 3.53 6.09 -23.72
C PHE A 124 3.43 7.10 -24.86
N ASP A 125 2.28 7.14 -25.52
CA ASP A 125 1.95 8.12 -26.55
C ASP A 125 1.62 9.48 -25.91
N VAL A 126 2.61 10.37 -25.87
CA VAL A 126 2.50 11.72 -25.29
C VAL A 126 1.37 12.54 -25.95
N GLY A 127 1.05 12.28 -27.22
CA GLY A 127 0.00 12.99 -27.98
C GLY A 127 -1.39 12.36 -27.86
N ALA A 128 -1.52 11.17 -27.26
CA ALA A 128 -2.80 10.50 -27.09
C ALA A 128 -3.88 11.35 -26.40
N PRO A 129 -3.60 12.10 -25.30
CA PRO A 129 -4.64 12.85 -24.62
C PRO A 129 -5.29 13.91 -25.53
N ASP A 130 -4.48 14.65 -26.27
CA ASP A 130 -4.94 15.67 -27.21
C ASP A 130 -5.71 15.05 -28.39
N ARG A 131 -5.23 13.92 -28.93
CA ARG A 131 -5.89 13.20 -30.02
C ARG A 131 -7.27 12.68 -29.60
N LEU A 132 -7.35 12.01 -28.45
CA LEU A 132 -8.60 11.42 -27.93
C LEU A 132 -9.63 12.50 -27.63
N LEU A 133 -9.23 13.59 -26.98
CA LEU A 133 -10.11 14.71 -26.65
C LEU A 133 -10.33 15.69 -27.82
N LYS A 134 -9.72 15.43 -28.98
CA LYS A 134 -9.79 16.29 -30.19
C LYS A 134 -9.30 17.72 -29.93
N PHE A 135 -8.35 17.89 -29.01
CA PHE A 135 -7.65 19.14 -28.79
C PHE A 135 -6.49 19.27 -29.78
N THR A 136 -6.73 19.89 -30.93
CA THR A 136 -5.64 20.30 -31.84
C THR A 136 -5.58 21.82 -31.90
N ALA A 137 -4.40 22.36 -32.23
CA ALA A 137 -4.28 23.80 -32.51
C ALA A 137 -5.17 24.24 -33.70
N GLU A 138 -5.61 23.31 -34.54
CA GLU A 138 -6.23 23.54 -35.85
C GLU A 138 -7.69 23.05 -35.97
N ALA A 139 -8.27 22.45 -34.92
CA ALA A 139 -9.63 21.91 -34.95
C ALA A 139 -10.64 22.98 -35.41
N ARG A 140 -11.38 22.69 -36.50
CA ARG A 140 -12.29 23.62 -37.23
C ARG A 140 -13.30 24.34 -36.32
N THR A 141 -13.69 23.73 -35.21
CA THR A 141 -14.69 24.26 -34.27
C THR A 141 -14.10 24.78 -32.96
N SER A 142 -12.78 24.71 -32.76
CA SER A 142 -12.18 25.03 -31.46
C SER A 142 -12.17 26.55 -31.18
N PRO A 143 -12.46 26.97 -29.94
CA PRO A 143 -12.29 28.36 -29.50
C PRO A 143 -10.86 28.88 -29.69
N ARG A 144 -9.85 27.99 -29.62
CA ARG A 144 -8.44 28.33 -29.83
C ARG A 144 -8.16 28.76 -31.27
N ARG A 145 -8.66 28.01 -32.26
CA ARG A 145 -8.53 28.37 -33.67
C ARG A 145 -9.16 29.74 -33.95
N ARG A 146 -10.38 29.99 -33.45
CA ARG A 146 -11.03 31.31 -33.56
C ARG A 146 -10.20 32.44 -32.95
N ARG A 147 -9.53 32.20 -31.82
CA ARG A 147 -8.65 33.20 -31.17
C ARG A 147 -7.35 33.42 -31.95
N ILE A 148 -6.79 32.38 -32.57
CA ILE A 148 -5.63 32.51 -33.47
C ILE A 148 -6.00 33.32 -34.71
N GLU A 149 -7.12 32.98 -35.37
CA GLU A 149 -7.61 33.69 -36.56
C GLU A 149 -7.94 35.16 -36.25
N LYS A 150 -8.43 35.46 -35.05
CA LYS A 150 -8.67 36.84 -34.56
C LYS A 150 -7.42 37.55 -34.02
N GLY A 151 -6.23 36.95 -34.08
CA GLY A 151 -4.99 37.52 -33.56
C GLY A 151 -4.90 37.63 -32.02
N LEU A 152 -5.88 37.09 -31.28
CA LEU A 152 -5.97 37.12 -29.81
C LEU A 152 -5.07 36.07 -29.12
N LEU A 153 -4.46 35.17 -29.89
CA LEU A 153 -3.53 34.13 -29.44
C LEU A 153 -2.57 33.75 -30.57
N THR A 154 -1.27 33.60 -30.31
CA THR A 154 -0.33 33.13 -31.34
C THR A 154 -0.40 31.62 -31.52
N ARG A 155 -0.09 31.10 -32.72
CA ARG A 155 -0.02 29.64 -32.96
C ARG A 155 0.93 28.95 -31.98
N LYS A 156 2.09 29.55 -31.71
CA LYS A 156 3.07 29.06 -30.73
C LYS A 156 2.46 28.94 -29.32
N ARG A 157 1.82 30.01 -28.82
CA ARG A 157 1.12 29.97 -27.53
C ARG A 157 -0.01 28.93 -27.51
N ALA A 158 -0.77 28.80 -28.59
CA ALA A 158 -1.83 27.80 -28.69
C ALA A 158 -1.30 26.36 -28.64
N ALA A 159 -0.13 26.10 -29.24
CA ALA A 159 0.56 24.82 -29.19
C ALA A 159 1.12 24.53 -27.79
N ASP A 160 1.63 25.53 -27.07
CA ASP A 160 2.09 25.40 -25.67
C ASP A 160 0.97 24.97 -24.70
N HIS A 161 -0.30 25.07 -25.13
CA HIS A 161 -1.49 24.81 -24.31
C HIS A 161 -2.14 23.44 -24.52
N LEU A 162 -1.47 22.54 -25.25
CA LEU A 162 -1.88 21.15 -25.45
C LEU A 162 -1.51 20.27 -24.24
N LEU A 163 -2.26 19.20 -24.02
CA LEU A 163 -2.04 18.25 -22.93
C LEU A 163 -0.73 17.46 -23.08
N GLN A 164 -0.21 17.33 -24.30
CA GLN A 164 1.12 16.79 -24.59
C GLN A 164 2.24 17.56 -23.89
N ASN A 165 2.01 18.82 -23.51
CA ASN A 165 2.97 19.63 -22.74
C ASN A 165 2.72 19.60 -21.23
N ALA A 166 1.61 19.00 -20.77
CA ALA A 166 1.43 18.72 -19.36
C ALA A 166 2.42 17.64 -18.92
N LYS A 167 2.78 17.64 -17.63
CA LYS A 167 3.68 16.60 -17.12
C LYS A 167 2.92 15.27 -17.06
N GLN A 168 3.34 14.31 -17.87
CA GLN A 168 2.71 13.00 -17.98
C GLN A 168 3.54 11.92 -17.29
N TYR A 169 2.86 10.87 -16.83
CA TYR A 169 3.44 9.70 -16.18
C TYR A 169 2.82 8.43 -16.77
N ALA A 170 3.66 7.44 -17.03
CA ALA A 170 3.23 6.16 -17.55
C ALA A 170 2.52 5.32 -16.48
N LEU A 171 1.38 4.72 -16.85
CA LEU A 171 0.78 3.60 -16.12
C LEU A 171 0.30 2.58 -17.16
N LEU A 172 1.23 1.76 -17.65
CA LEU A 172 1.05 0.89 -18.81
C LEU A 172 0.84 -0.55 -18.35
N GLU A 173 -0.25 -1.17 -18.78
CA GLU A 173 -0.54 -2.59 -18.53
C GLU A 173 0.44 -3.49 -19.26
N GLN A 174 0.74 -4.66 -18.69
CA GLN A 174 1.51 -5.69 -19.35
C GLN A 174 0.78 -6.16 -20.62
N THR A 175 1.53 -6.25 -21.71
CA THR A 175 1.05 -6.81 -22.98
C THR A 175 1.85 -8.07 -23.30
N ARG A 176 1.51 -8.74 -24.40
CA ARG A 176 2.30 -9.88 -24.91
C ARG A 176 3.77 -9.50 -25.11
N ASP A 177 4.04 -8.28 -25.57
CA ASP A 177 5.37 -7.89 -26.06
C ASP A 177 6.10 -6.89 -25.14
N ALA A 178 5.45 -6.42 -24.07
CA ALA A 178 6.05 -5.45 -23.16
C ALA A 178 5.57 -5.62 -21.70
N SER A 179 6.52 -5.49 -20.77
CA SER A 179 6.24 -5.47 -19.32
C SER A 179 5.38 -4.27 -18.94
N ALA A 180 4.63 -4.40 -17.85
CA ALA A 180 3.96 -3.27 -17.22
C ALA A 180 4.96 -2.17 -16.81
N VAL A 181 4.48 -0.93 -16.72
CA VAL A 181 5.25 0.24 -16.29
C VAL A 181 4.39 1.09 -15.36
N SER A 182 4.93 1.47 -14.20
CA SER A 182 4.31 2.42 -13.29
C SER A 182 5.27 3.56 -12.97
N GLU A 183 4.84 4.80 -13.24
CA GLU A 183 5.56 6.02 -12.86
C GLU A 183 4.86 6.78 -11.73
N LEU A 184 3.96 6.13 -10.98
CA LEU A 184 3.24 6.74 -9.87
C LEU A 184 4.17 7.26 -8.76
N GLU A 185 5.34 6.63 -8.57
CA GLU A 185 6.38 7.14 -7.67
C GLU A 185 6.86 8.56 -8.05
N LYS A 186 6.99 8.83 -9.35
CA LYS A 186 7.43 10.13 -9.87
C LYS A 186 6.32 11.17 -9.72
N LEU A 187 5.07 10.78 -9.97
CA LEU A 187 3.89 11.61 -9.74
C LEU A 187 3.78 12.03 -8.27
N LEU A 188 3.83 11.06 -7.35
CA LEU A 188 3.75 11.31 -5.92
C LEU A 188 4.88 12.24 -5.44
N ARG A 189 6.11 12.00 -5.88
CA ARG A 189 7.27 12.85 -5.53
C ARG A 189 7.04 14.31 -5.93
N ASP A 190 6.45 14.55 -7.09
CA ASP A 190 6.14 15.89 -7.57
C ASP A 190 4.97 16.55 -6.83
N LEU A 191 3.93 15.78 -6.49
CA LEU A 191 2.81 16.25 -5.67
C LEU A 191 3.28 16.64 -4.26
N LEU A 192 4.05 15.78 -3.58
CA LEU A 192 4.63 16.05 -2.27
C LEU A 192 5.56 17.26 -2.32
N ARG A 193 6.42 17.34 -3.33
CA ARG A 193 7.31 18.49 -3.54
C ARG A 193 6.53 19.79 -3.71
N HIS A 194 5.44 19.77 -4.45
CA HIS A 194 4.60 20.94 -4.68
C HIS A 194 3.89 21.36 -3.38
N ARG A 195 3.26 20.42 -2.67
CA ARG A 195 2.58 20.67 -1.38
C ARG A 195 3.52 21.19 -0.29
N LEU A 196 4.66 20.54 -0.07
CA LEU A 196 5.64 20.97 0.93
C LEU A 196 6.32 22.31 0.57
N ARG A 197 6.51 22.60 -0.73
CA ARG A 197 6.97 23.94 -1.17
C ARG A 197 5.94 25.01 -0.89
N ALA A 198 4.66 24.71 -1.07
CA ALA A 198 3.57 25.64 -0.85
C ALA A 198 3.43 26.03 0.64
N ARG A 199 3.81 25.13 1.55
CA ARG A 199 3.96 25.38 3.00
C ARG A 199 5.15 26.27 3.38
N ARG A 200 6.15 26.48 2.51
CA ARG A 200 7.43 27.15 2.87
C ARG A 200 7.34 28.54 3.49
N PRO A 201 6.36 29.42 3.22
CA PRO A 201 6.25 30.69 3.95
C PRO A 201 6.05 30.50 5.47
N ASN A 202 5.56 29.34 5.92
CA ASN A 202 5.24 29.03 7.32
C ASN A 202 6.12 27.90 7.94
N LEU A 203 7.03 27.27 7.18
CA LEU A 203 7.95 26.22 7.70
C LEU A 203 9.15 26.81 8.47
N LEU A 204 8.96 27.93 9.18
CA LEU A 204 10.00 28.53 10.02
C LEU A 204 10.34 27.62 11.22
N ASP A 205 9.36 26.86 11.69
CA ASP A 205 9.46 25.84 12.75
C ASP A 205 10.12 24.52 12.30
N ARG A 206 10.28 24.32 10.98
CA ARG A 206 10.77 23.09 10.34
C ARG A 206 9.96 21.84 10.72
N GLU A 207 8.65 22.03 10.94
CA GLU A 207 7.71 20.97 11.31
C GLU A 207 6.76 20.59 10.16
N VAL A 208 6.48 19.30 10.03
CA VAL A 208 5.37 18.77 9.22
C VAL A 208 4.40 18.00 10.09
N LYS A 209 3.11 18.29 9.93
CA LYS A 209 2.02 17.59 10.61
C LYS A 209 1.39 16.56 9.67
N ILE A 210 1.33 15.30 10.11
CA ILE A 210 0.83 14.19 9.31
C ILE A 210 -0.34 13.53 10.05
N ALA A 211 -1.55 13.72 9.55
CA ALA A 211 -2.70 12.98 10.05
C ALA A 211 -2.68 11.55 9.49
N VAL A 212 -3.02 10.57 10.31
CA VAL A 212 -3.12 9.16 9.95
C VAL A 212 -4.51 8.67 10.29
N GLN A 213 -5.17 8.07 9.32
CA GLN A 213 -6.53 7.57 9.46
C GLN A 213 -6.64 6.17 8.86
N THR A 214 -6.77 5.17 9.73
CA THR A 214 -6.87 3.75 9.37
C THR A 214 -8.06 3.05 10.04
N ARG A 215 -8.79 3.75 10.94
CA ARG A 215 -10.00 3.29 11.67
C ARG A 215 -10.94 4.50 11.83
N PRO A 216 -12.24 4.57 11.45
CA PRO A 216 -13.10 3.81 10.52
C PRO A 216 -12.95 4.24 9.03
N GLU A 217 -13.86 3.77 8.15
CA GLU A 217 -13.85 3.98 6.69
C GLU A 217 -13.52 5.43 6.27
N PRO A 218 -12.68 5.61 5.23
CA PRO A 218 -12.30 6.94 4.79
C PRO A 218 -13.45 7.78 4.22
N SER A 219 -14.02 8.71 5.00
CA SER A 219 -15.05 9.66 4.51
C SER A 219 -14.52 10.73 3.55
N SER A 220 -15.36 11.15 2.58
CA SER A 220 -15.12 12.30 1.70
C SER A 220 -15.30 13.66 2.40
N GLU A 221 -15.86 13.67 3.61
CA GLU A 221 -16.15 14.89 4.40
C GLU A 221 -14.88 15.72 4.69
N GLU A 222 -13.73 15.09 4.92
CA GLU A 222 -12.45 15.80 5.11
C GLU A 222 -11.90 16.45 3.82
N ALA A 223 -12.40 16.02 2.66
CA ALA A 223 -12.08 16.62 1.38
C ALA A 223 -12.81 17.96 1.16
N THR A 224 -13.86 18.24 1.95
CA THR A 224 -14.72 19.43 1.83
C THR A 224 -14.11 20.69 2.44
N ARG A 225 -14.61 21.85 2.01
CA ARG A 225 -14.20 23.17 2.50
C ARG A 225 -14.48 23.43 3.99
N GLY A 226 -15.43 22.72 4.60
CA GLY A 226 -15.76 22.85 6.02
C GLY A 226 -14.75 22.17 6.96
N ALA A 227 -13.93 21.25 6.44
CA ALA A 227 -12.96 20.51 7.24
C ALA A 227 -11.84 21.43 7.75
N ARG A 228 -11.71 21.55 9.07
CA ARG A 228 -10.51 22.13 9.70
C ARG A 228 -9.33 21.18 9.49
N ARG A 229 -8.50 21.44 8.48
CA ARG A 229 -7.26 20.70 8.28
C ARG A 229 -6.17 21.24 9.20
N SER A 230 -5.87 20.50 10.26
CA SER A 230 -4.75 20.74 11.16
C SER A 230 -3.44 20.11 10.66
N ALA A 231 -3.52 19.21 9.67
CA ALA A 231 -2.39 18.48 9.11
C ALA A 231 -1.97 18.97 7.71
N ASP A 232 -0.68 18.83 7.42
CA ASP A 232 -0.07 19.17 6.13
C ASP A 232 -0.19 18.05 5.11
N LEU A 233 -0.09 16.83 5.61
CA LEU A 233 -0.21 15.58 4.87
C LEU A 233 -1.20 14.68 5.60
N THR A 234 -1.84 13.78 4.86
CA THR A 234 -2.82 12.86 5.44
C THR A 234 -2.65 11.49 4.82
N ILE A 235 -2.22 10.53 5.63
CA ILE A 235 -2.14 9.11 5.25
C ILE A 235 -3.49 8.49 5.59
N ARG A 236 -4.15 7.91 4.59
CA ARG A 236 -5.45 7.24 4.77
C ARG A 236 -5.38 5.84 4.18
N MET A 237 -5.89 4.88 4.93
CA MET A 237 -5.99 3.49 4.48
C MET A 237 -7.40 2.98 4.74
N ARG A 238 -7.92 2.21 3.79
CA ARG A 238 -9.20 1.50 3.89
C ARG A 238 -9.02 0.23 4.69
N GLN A 239 -10.09 -0.18 5.37
CA GLN A 239 -10.14 -1.46 6.07
C GLN A 239 -10.70 -2.53 5.13
N ASP A 240 -10.20 -3.75 5.23
CA ASP A 240 -10.87 -4.90 4.65
C ASP A 240 -12.13 -5.18 5.49
N PRO A 241 -13.34 -5.17 4.89
CA PRO A 241 -14.59 -5.34 5.64
C PRO A 241 -14.71 -6.72 6.32
N ARG A 242 -13.94 -7.72 5.87
CA ARG A 242 -13.95 -9.09 6.43
C ARG A 242 -13.16 -9.20 7.72
N THR A 243 -12.11 -8.40 7.88
CA THR A 243 -11.12 -8.52 8.96
C THR A 243 -10.98 -7.25 9.80
N GLN A 244 -11.53 -6.12 9.35
CA GLN A 244 -11.45 -4.80 9.97
C GLN A 244 -10.02 -4.24 10.15
N ILE A 245 -9.00 -4.90 9.62
CA ILE A 245 -7.63 -4.40 9.51
C ILE A 245 -7.44 -3.66 8.18
N PRO A 246 -6.36 -2.87 7.99
CA PRO A 246 -6.12 -2.21 6.71
C PRO A 246 -6.02 -3.21 5.55
N ALA A 247 -6.61 -2.84 4.41
CA ALA A 247 -6.69 -3.70 3.23
C ALA A 247 -5.30 -3.95 2.61
N GLU A 248 -5.10 -5.13 2.03
CA GLU A 248 -3.84 -5.52 1.39
C GLU A 248 -3.35 -4.51 0.34
N LEU A 249 -4.25 -3.95 -0.48
CA LEU A 249 -3.90 -2.96 -1.50
C LEU A 249 -3.29 -1.71 -0.89
N ASP A 250 -3.86 -1.26 0.22
CA ASP A 250 -3.41 -0.09 0.94
C ASP A 250 -2.05 -0.37 1.59
N TYR A 251 -1.81 -1.56 2.17
CA TYR A 251 -0.48 -1.93 2.67
C TYR A 251 0.59 -1.97 1.56
N ARG A 252 0.27 -2.56 0.40
CA ARG A 252 1.19 -2.60 -0.75
C ARG A 252 1.47 -1.19 -1.30
N CYS A 253 0.45 -0.32 -1.34
CA CYS A 253 0.64 1.07 -1.70
C CYS A 253 1.50 1.81 -0.68
N LEU A 254 1.27 1.61 0.62
CA LEU A 254 2.10 2.19 1.68
C LEU A 254 3.57 1.77 1.55
N ARG A 255 3.85 0.50 1.23
CA ARG A 255 5.22 0.01 0.99
C ARG A 255 5.94 0.81 -0.10
N GLU A 256 5.24 1.17 -1.17
CA GLU A 256 5.82 1.95 -2.28
C GLU A 256 5.89 3.46 -1.99
N THR A 257 4.91 3.99 -1.27
CA THR A 257 4.76 5.44 -1.07
C THR A 257 5.56 5.95 0.12
N LEU A 258 5.72 5.15 1.17
CA LEU A 258 6.36 5.54 2.42
C LEU A 258 7.82 5.98 2.22
N PRO A 259 8.68 5.27 1.46
CA PRO A 259 10.03 5.76 1.17
C PRO A 259 10.04 7.13 0.47
N ILE A 260 9.10 7.38 -0.43
CA ILE A 260 8.98 8.65 -1.18
C ILE A 260 8.55 9.79 -0.24
N LEU A 261 7.64 9.50 0.68
CA LEU A 261 7.20 10.41 1.72
C LEU A 261 8.37 10.78 2.65
N ILE A 262 9.10 9.80 3.15
CA ILE A 262 10.25 9.99 4.05
C ILE A 262 11.36 10.78 3.35
N ASP A 263 11.73 10.43 2.11
CA ASP A 263 12.68 11.18 1.30
C ASP A 263 12.24 12.65 1.16
N SER A 264 10.94 12.89 0.98
CA SER A 264 10.40 14.25 0.83
C SER A 264 10.49 15.06 2.12
N ILE A 265 10.39 14.41 3.28
CA ILE A 265 10.57 15.03 4.60
C ILE A 265 12.05 15.43 4.79
N HIS A 266 12.99 14.48 4.63
CA HIS A 266 14.41 14.74 4.85
C HIS A 266 15.00 15.80 3.89
N ASN A 267 14.64 15.76 2.60
CA ASN A 267 15.19 16.66 1.58
C ASN A 267 14.76 18.14 1.71
N LYS A 268 13.88 18.47 2.66
CA LYS A 268 13.33 19.83 2.83
C LYS A 268 13.86 20.58 4.03
N GLY A 269 14.79 19.99 4.80
CA GLY A 269 15.29 20.58 6.05
C GLY A 269 14.27 20.54 7.19
N ILE A 270 13.22 19.72 7.03
CA ILE A 270 12.25 19.39 8.08
C ILE A 270 12.99 18.53 9.09
N ASN A 271 12.88 18.88 10.37
CA ASN A 271 13.50 18.14 11.45
C ASN A 271 12.53 17.84 12.60
N LYS A 272 11.26 18.25 12.48
CA LYS A 272 10.17 17.86 13.37
C LYS A 272 9.04 17.22 12.57
N VAL A 273 8.51 16.10 13.05
CA VAL A 273 7.32 15.45 12.50
C VAL A 273 6.35 15.16 13.62
N THR A 274 5.11 15.62 13.45
CA THR A 274 4.01 15.38 14.39
C THR A 274 2.93 14.55 13.71
N PHE A 275 2.65 13.37 14.27
CA PHE A 275 1.55 12.51 13.84
C PHE A 275 0.30 12.73 14.68
N SER A 276 -0.88 12.47 14.11
CA SER A 276 -2.16 12.48 14.83
C SER A 276 -3.17 11.54 14.16
N GLY A 277 -4.30 11.28 14.81
CA GLY A 277 -5.43 10.53 14.25
C GLY A 277 -5.44 9.04 14.59
N GLY A 278 -6.47 8.34 14.11
CA GLY A 278 -6.73 6.92 14.40
C GLY A 278 -5.85 5.98 13.58
N CYS A 279 -4.94 5.28 14.26
CA CYS A 279 -3.93 4.46 13.61
C CYS A 279 -3.93 3.01 14.11
N HIS A 280 -3.74 2.05 13.21
CA HIS A 280 -3.45 0.66 13.54
C HIS A 280 -1.98 0.52 13.99
N PRO A 281 -1.68 -0.31 15.01
CA PRO A 281 -0.31 -0.50 15.52
C PRO A 281 0.74 -0.79 14.45
N SER A 282 0.44 -1.62 13.45
CA SER A 282 1.33 -1.94 12.34
C SER A 282 1.74 -0.73 11.52
N ILE A 283 0.82 0.22 11.30
CA ILE A 283 1.08 1.45 10.55
C ILE A 283 1.92 2.40 11.39
N ALA A 284 1.59 2.55 12.68
CA ALA A 284 2.39 3.35 13.61
C ALA A 284 3.82 2.83 13.72
N TRP A 285 3.99 1.51 13.83
CA TRP A 285 5.28 0.86 13.81
C TRP A 285 6.03 1.11 12.50
N ALA A 286 5.39 0.93 11.34
CA ALA A 286 6.00 1.17 10.04
C ALA A 286 6.47 2.63 9.88
N LEU A 287 5.69 3.61 10.37
CA LEU A 287 6.06 5.02 10.37
C LEU A 287 7.28 5.29 11.28
N GLY A 288 7.30 4.70 12.48
CA GLY A 288 8.42 4.79 13.41
C GLY A 288 9.71 4.17 12.86
N ALA A 289 9.61 2.96 12.28
CA ALA A 289 10.72 2.26 11.63
C ALA A 289 11.26 3.00 10.39
N SER A 290 10.42 3.80 9.74
CA SER A 290 10.80 4.59 8.56
C SER A 290 11.46 5.92 8.89
N LEU A 291 11.26 6.41 10.11
CA LEU A 291 11.88 7.62 10.66
C LEU A 291 12.76 7.25 11.87
N PRO A 292 13.76 6.37 11.75
CA PRO A 292 14.56 5.95 12.88
C PRO A 292 15.34 7.13 13.49
N ASP A 293 15.67 7.01 14.77
CA ASP A 293 16.43 8.04 15.49
C ASP A 293 17.77 8.37 14.81
N ALA A 294 18.41 7.34 14.24
CA ALA A 294 19.67 7.45 13.51
C ALA A 294 19.62 8.37 12.27
N ARG A 295 18.44 8.71 11.73
CA ARG A 295 18.29 9.57 10.54
C ARG A 295 18.20 11.07 10.85
N GLY A 296 18.50 11.49 12.09
CA GLY A 296 18.75 12.89 12.43
C GLY A 296 17.50 13.78 12.47
N LEU A 297 16.31 13.18 12.61
CA LEU A 297 15.09 13.92 12.94
C LEU A 297 15.21 14.42 14.39
N LYS A 298 15.07 15.72 14.64
CA LYS A 298 15.23 16.30 15.99
C LYS A 298 14.07 15.95 16.91
N GLU A 299 12.87 15.84 16.36
CA GLU A 299 11.66 15.59 17.13
C GLU A 299 10.68 14.74 16.32
N PHE A 300 10.24 13.65 16.92
CA PHE A 300 9.13 12.84 16.47
C PHE A 300 8.08 12.87 17.57
N SER A 301 6.86 13.27 17.23
CA SER A 301 5.77 13.31 18.19
C SER A 301 4.50 12.70 17.64
N TRP A 302 3.66 12.24 18.55
CA TRP A 302 2.33 11.73 18.26
C TRP A 302 1.34 12.38 19.22
N GLN A 303 0.38 13.11 18.66
CA GLN A 303 -0.72 13.71 19.39
C GLN A 303 -1.85 12.69 19.55
N ASP A 304 -2.32 12.50 20.78
CA ASP A 304 -3.43 11.60 21.06
C ASP A 304 -4.71 12.04 20.32
N ALA A 305 -5.46 11.06 19.81
CA ALA A 305 -6.66 11.32 19.03
C ALA A 305 -7.85 11.78 19.89
N TYR A 306 -7.87 11.42 21.17
CA TYR A 306 -8.93 11.72 22.12
C TYR A 306 -8.62 12.96 22.97
N ASP A 307 -7.34 13.20 23.27
CA ASP A 307 -6.88 14.39 23.99
C ASP A 307 -5.68 15.07 23.28
N PRO A 308 -5.93 16.13 22.49
CA PRO A 308 -4.87 16.84 21.79
C PRO A 308 -3.78 17.46 22.69
N GLU A 309 -4.01 17.61 24.00
CA GLU A 309 -2.98 18.09 24.94
C GLU A 309 -1.97 16.98 25.28
N GLN A 310 -2.33 15.71 25.09
CA GLN A 310 -1.44 14.57 25.29
C GLN A 310 -0.57 14.35 24.06
N VAL A 311 0.74 14.58 24.24
CA VAL A 311 1.73 14.42 23.18
C VAL A 311 2.82 13.46 23.62
N TRP A 312 2.91 12.34 22.91
CA TRP A 312 4.02 11.41 23.02
C TRP A 312 5.16 11.95 22.18
N SER A 313 6.31 12.27 22.79
CA SER A 313 7.43 12.89 22.08
C SER A 313 8.71 12.07 22.26
N SER A 314 9.52 12.01 21.22
CA SER A 314 10.89 11.48 21.26
C SER A 314 11.85 12.38 22.06
N GLN A 315 11.36 13.51 22.57
CA GLN A 315 12.05 14.33 23.56
C GLN A 315 11.36 14.17 24.91
N SER A 316 12.07 13.57 25.87
CA SER A 316 11.58 13.41 27.23
C SER A 316 12.66 13.74 28.26
N ASN A 317 12.33 14.68 29.15
CA ASN A 317 13.19 15.09 30.26
C ASN A 317 12.61 14.69 31.64
N LYS A 318 11.42 14.09 31.69
CA LYS A 318 10.76 13.74 32.96
C LYS A 318 11.22 12.37 33.47
N PRO A 319 11.32 12.15 34.80
CA PRO A 319 11.59 10.82 35.35
C PRO A 319 10.48 9.84 34.98
N VAL A 320 10.82 8.54 34.87
CA VAL A 320 9.87 7.47 34.56
C VAL A 320 9.27 6.96 35.85
N SER A 321 7.95 6.95 35.96
CA SER A 321 7.20 6.33 37.07
C SER A 321 6.50 5.04 36.66
N SER A 322 6.37 4.79 35.36
CA SER A 322 5.89 3.52 34.80
C SER A 322 6.96 2.43 34.90
N SER A 323 6.54 1.18 34.76
CA SER A 323 7.42 0.00 34.77
C SER A 323 7.13 -0.90 33.59
N ILE A 324 8.11 -1.74 33.21
CA ILE A 324 7.93 -2.77 32.19
C ILE A 324 8.11 -4.12 32.87
N HIS A 325 7.13 -5.00 32.74
CA HIS A 325 7.19 -6.37 33.24
C HIS A 325 7.37 -7.33 32.07
N MET A 326 8.35 -8.23 32.18
CA MET A 326 8.61 -9.26 31.18
C MET A 326 8.12 -10.61 31.69
N LYS A 327 7.35 -11.31 30.88
CA LYS A 327 6.94 -12.69 31.11
C LYS A 327 7.38 -13.57 29.93
N VAL A 328 8.03 -14.70 30.21
CA VAL A 328 8.48 -15.66 29.19
C VAL A 328 7.73 -16.97 29.40
N GLY A 329 6.96 -17.39 28.39
CA GLY A 329 6.08 -18.56 28.49
C GLY A 329 5.13 -18.46 29.69
N GLU A 330 5.14 -19.48 30.55
CA GLU A 330 4.30 -19.53 31.76
C GLU A 330 4.97 -18.95 33.03
N ALA A 331 6.22 -18.46 32.93
CA ALA A 331 6.95 -17.93 34.07
C ALA A 331 6.27 -16.72 34.73
N GLU A 332 6.64 -16.44 35.98
CA GLU A 332 6.18 -15.22 36.66
C GLU A 332 6.72 -13.97 35.96
N ALA A 333 5.92 -12.91 35.92
CA ALA A 333 6.33 -11.65 35.28
C ALA A 333 7.35 -10.93 36.17
N VAL A 334 8.50 -10.56 35.58
CA VAL A 334 9.61 -9.92 36.30
C VAL A 334 9.77 -8.48 35.82
N PRO A 335 9.92 -7.48 36.71
CA PRO A 335 10.17 -6.11 36.31
C PRO A 335 11.55 -5.96 35.64
N ILE A 336 11.58 -5.24 34.52
CA ILE A 336 12.81 -4.88 33.81
C ILE A 336 13.43 -3.65 34.46
N ASN A 337 14.72 -3.73 34.80
CA ASN A 337 15.48 -2.59 35.26
C ASN A 337 15.77 -1.62 34.09
N LEU A 338 15.32 -0.36 34.21
CA LEU A 338 15.50 0.70 33.22
C LEU A 338 16.97 0.99 32.89
N ASP A 339 17.86 0.89 33.89
CA ASP A 339 19.29 1.20 33.74
C ASP A 339 20.11 -0.03 33.30
N ARG A 340 19.55 -1.24 33.46
CA ARG A 340 20.18 -2.51 33.07
C ARG A 340 19.16 -3.41 32.39
N PRO A 341 18.84 -3.18 31.10
CA PRO A 341 18.03 -4.12 30.33
C PRO A 341 18.69 -5.51 30.26
N PRO A 342 17.90 -6.59 30.14
CA PRO A 342 18.44 -7.94 30.02
C PRO A 342 19.29 -8.06 28.76
N SER A 343 20.47 -8.67 28.91
CA SER A 343 21.41 -8.97 27.82
C SER A 343 20.89 -10.10 26.94
N ALA A 344 21.46 -10.22 25.72
CA ALA A 344 21.11 -11.31 24.82
C ALA A 344 21.40 -12.69 25.42
N GLU A 345 22.47 -12.83 26.23
CA GLU A 345 22.83 -14.12 26.86
C GLU A 345 21.85 -14.51 27.98
N GLU A 346 21.44 -13.53 28.80
CA GLU A 346 20.40 -13.72 29.82
C GLU A 346 19.07 -14.12 29.17
N LEU A 347 18.68 -13.45 28.07
CA LEU A 347 17.46 -13.78 27.33
C LEU A 347 17.54 -15.15 26.65
N LYS A 348 18.68 -15.51 26.07
CA LYS A 348 18.90 -16.83 25.46
C LYS A 348 18.77 -17.94 26.50
N THR A 349 19.30 -17.71 27.70
CA THR A 349 19.14 -18.64 28.84
C THR A 349 17.68 -18.81 29.22
N LEU A 350 16.90 -17.72 29.25
CA LEU A 350 15.47 -17.75 29.56
C LEU A 350 14.61 -18.43 28.49
N LEU A 351 14.98 -18.26 27.20
CA LEU A 351 14.29 -18.89 26.07
C LEU A 351 14.59 -20.40 25.96
N GLY A 352 15.68 -20.87 26.58
CA GLY A 352 16.06 -22.28 26.59
C GLY A 352 16.46 -22.81 25.21
N ASN A 353 16.11 -24.07 24.93
CA ASN A 353 16.45 -24.76 23.68
C ASN A 353 15.35 -24.62 22.61
N ALA A 354 14.66 -23.47 22.56
CA ALA A 354 13.63 -23.23 21.54
C ALA A 354 14.22 -23.37 20.13
N ASP A 355 13.44 -23.97 19.21
CA ASP A 355 13.86 -24.12 17.82
C ASP A 355 14.05 -22.73 17.19
N PRO A 356 15.28 -22.38 16.78
CA PRO A 356 15.54 -21.09 16.18
C PRO A 356 14.78 -20.88 14.85
N SER A 357 14.37 -21.92 14.14
CA SER A 357 13.60 -21.71 12.90
C SER A 357 12.23 -21.04 13.12
N LEU A 358 11.69 -21.07 14.34
CA LEU A 358 10.34 -20.56 14.65
C LEU A 358 10.31 -19.04 14.94
N GLY A 359 11.46 -18.42 15.26
CA GLY A 359 11.52 -17.05 15.75
C GLY A 359 10.95 -16.90 17.17
N ILE A 360 10.62 -15.66 17.57
CA ILE A 360 10.07 -15.37 18.91
C ILE A 360 8.80 -14.54 18.77
N VAL A 361 7.72 -14.96 19.44
CA VAL A 361 6.49 -14.16 19.57
C VAL A 361 6.67 -13.16 20.69
N VAL A 362 6.67 -11.87 20.35
CA VAL A 362 6.70 -10.78 21.31
C VAL A 362 5.33 -10.09 21.33
N HIS A 363 4.70 -10.04 22.50
CA HIS A 363 3.48 -9.29 22.71
C HIS A 363 3.76 -8.04 23.53
N LEU A 364 3.56 -6.86 22.94
CA LEU A 364 3.66 -5.58 23.64
C LEU A 364 2.28 -5.15 24.14
N SER A 365 2.11 -5.04 25.45
CA SER A 365 0.86 -4.56 26.04
C SER A 365 1.05 -3.27 26.85
N THR A 366 0.03 -2.42 26.86
CA THR A 366 -0.10 -1.34 27.85
C THR A 366 -1.37 -1.59 28.66
N GLY A 367 -1.33 -2.57 29.57
CA GLY A 367 -2.46 -2.97 30.39
C GLY A 367 -2.97 -4.38 30.10
N ARG A 368 -4.23 -4.65 30.47
CA ARG A 368 -4.83 -5.99 30.33
C ARG A 368 -4.97 -6.37 28.86
N HIS A 369 -4.53 -7.56 28.53
CA HIS A 369 -4.67 -8.17 27.21
C HIS A 369 -5.24 -9.58 27.34
N HIS A 370 -5.78 -10.11 26.24
CA HIS A 370 -6.23 -11.50 26.16
C HIS A 370 -5.04 -12.39 25.83
N THR A 371 -4.80 -13.42 26.65
CA THR A 371 -3.65 -14.32 26.48
C THR A 371 -3.87 -15.36 25.39
N GLU A 372 -5.11 -15.81 25.19
CA GLU A 372 -5.43 -16.89 24.24
C GLU A 372 -5.05 -16.52 22.80
N PRO A 373 -5.36 -15.33 22.25
CA PRO A 373 -4.96 -15.01 20.88
C PRO A 373 -3.45 -14.98 20.65
N VAL A 374 -2.67 -14.65 21.69
CA VAL A 374 -1.19 -14.68 21.62
C VAL A 374 -0.67 -16.11 21.64
N ALA A 375 -1.29 -16.98 22.46
CA ALA A 375 -0.99 -18.40 22.47
C ALA A 375 -1.36 -19.06 21.13
N ASP A 376 -2.50 -18.70 20.56
CA ASP A 376 -2.96 -19.16 19.24
C ASP A 376 -1.97 -18.79 18.15
N LEU A 377 -1.48 -17.55 18.14
CA LEU A 377 -0.44 -17.11 17.23
C LEU A 377 0.83 -17.99 17.34
N ALA A 378 1.30 -18.25 18.56
CA ALA A 378 2.45 -19.11 18.78
C ALA A 378 2.22 -20.54 18.27
N ARG A 379 1.01 -21.10 18.45
CA ARG A 379 0.63 -22.42 17.93
C ARG A 379 0.66 -22.46 16.40
N HIS A 380 0.15 -21.42 15.72
CA HIS A 380 0.23 -21.30 14.25
C HIS A 380 1.67 -21.20 13.74
N LEU A 381 2.59 -20.69 14.58
CA LEU A 381 4.02 -20.61 14.32
C LEU A 381 4.80 -21.83 14.84
N GLY A 382 4.17 -23.00 14.93
CA GLY A 382 4.83 -24.25 15.32
C GLY A 382 5.22 -24.33 16.81
N GLY A 383 4.62 -23.51 17.66
CA GLY A 383 4.93 -23.44 19.09
C GLY A 383 6.08 -22.49 19.44
N ALA A 384 6.21 -21.39 18.70
CA ALA A 384 7.24 -20.37 18.94
C ALA A 384 7.20 -19.84 20.40
N PRO A 385 8.37 -19.59 21.03
CA PRO A 385 8.42 -19.06 22.40
C PRO A 385 7.74 -17.69 22.49
N ILE A 386 6.99 -17.47 23.57
CA ILE A 386 6.25 -16.23 23.84
C ILE A 386 6.99 -15.38 24.87
N VAL A 387 7.19 -14.11 24.54
CA VAL A 387 7.66 -13.06 25.46
C VAL A 387 6.62 -11.95 25.51
N VAL A 388 6.02 -11.73 26.67
CA VAL A 388 5.10 -10.60 26.92
C VAL A 388 5.89 -9.48 27.59
N LEU A 389 5.80 -8.27 27.04
CA LEU A 389 6.35 -7.05 27.62
C LEU A 389 5.18 -6.12 27.95
N ASP A 390 4.80 -6.09 29.23
CA ASP A 390 3.68 -5.29 29.72
C ASP A 390 4.16 -3.98 30.34
N VAL A 391 3.70 -2.87 29.76
CA VAL A 391 4.02 -1.52 30.23
C VAL A 391 2.92 -1.06 31.18
N VAL A 392 3.27 -0.98 32.46
CA VAL A 392 2.34 -0.68 33.55
C VAL A 392 2.56 0.76 34.00
N GLY A 393 1.55 1.60 33.76
CA GLY A 393 1.53 2.98 34.23
C GLY A 393 1.39 3.07 35.77
N PRO A 394 1.78 4.22 36.37
CA PRO A 394 1.87 4.38 37.83
C PRO A 394 0.54 4.17 38.56
N GLN A 395 -0.60 4.41 37.90
CA GLN A 395 -1.92 4.29 38.52
C GLN A 395 -2.47 2.85 38.59
N ALA A 396 -1.94 1.88 37.82
CA ALA A 396 -2.33 0.47 37.97
C ALA A 396 -1.61 -0.22 39.11
N ALA A 397 -0.39 0.21 39.45
CA ALA A 397 0.24 -0.22 40.70
C ALA A 397 -0.64 0.14 41.93
N ALA A 398 -1.50 1.16 41.78
CA ALA A 398 -2.48 1.60 42.77
C ALA A 398 -3.93 1.10 42.53
N GLY A 399 -4.14 0.11 41.64
CA GLY A 399 -5.45 -0.54 41.42
C GLY A 399 -6.47 0.27 40.60
N ARG A 400 -6.07 1.33 39.90
CA ARG A 400 -6.89 2.09 38.93
C ARG A 400 -6.51 1.72 37.50
N ASN A 401 -7.28 2.17 36.49
CA ASN A 401 -6.87 2.04 35.08
C ASN A 401 -5.53 2.75 34.87
N ALA A 402 -4.42 2.00 34.75
CA ALA A 402 -3.13 2.60 34.42
C ALA A 402 -3.17 3.14 33.00
N TRP A 403 -2.98 4.44 32.91
CA TRP A 403 -2.53 5.07 31.69
C TRP A 403 -1.01 5.27 31.80
N VAL A 404 -0.31 4.97 30.71
CA VAL A 404 1.10 5.32 30.57
C VAL A 404 1.18 6.81 30.26
N PRO A 405 1.87 7.63 31.08
CA PRO A 405 2.01 9.06 30.81
C PRO A 405 2.77 9.30 29.49
N PRO A 406 2.24 10.11 28.55
CA PRO A 406 2.88 10.33 27.25
C PRO A 406 4.31 10.86 27.33
N GLU A 407 4.61 11.67 28.35
CA GLU A 407 5.96 12.18 28.62
C GLU A 407 7.00 11.08 28.91
N GLU A 408 6.59 9.89 29.36
CA GLU A 408 7.48 8.78 29.67
C GLU A 408 7.75 7.90 28.45
N GLY A 409 6.96 8.06 27.39
CA GLY A 409 6.91 7.19 26.22
C GLY A 409 8.27 6.96 25.55
N GLU A 410 9.08 8.00 25.37
CA GLU A 410 10.42 7.88 24.77
C GLU A 410 11.38 7.01 25.60
N LYS A 411 11.40 7.18 26.92
CA LYS A 411 12.30 6.41 27.78
C LYS A 411 11.88 4.94 27.82
N LEU A 412 10.57 4.68 27.87
CA LEU A 412 10.01 3.33 27.80
C LEU A 412 10.27 2.69 26.43
N ALA A 413 10.03 3.42 25.33
CA ALA A 413 10.28 2.98 23.97
C ALA A 413 11.74 2.62 23.71
N ARG A 414 12.69 3.39 24.26
CA ARG A 414 14.12 3.10 24.15
C ARG A 414 14.50 1.83 24.90
N LEU A 415 13.92 1.60 26.07
CA LEU A 415 14.10 0.35 26.82
C LEU A 415 13.52 -0.82 26.02
N LEU A 416 12.26 -0.74 25.58
CA LEU A 416 11.61 -1.75 24.75
C LEU A 416 12.42 -2.07 23.49
N GLY A 417 12.85 -1.05 22.75
CA GLY A 417 13.68 -1.25 21.57
C GLY A 417 15.01 -1.93 21.89
N THR A 418 15.59 -1.67 23.05
CA THR A 418 16.81 -2.38 23.51
C THR A 418 16.55 -3.84 23.82
N VAL A 419 15.43 -4.14 24.49
CA VAL A 419 15.01 -5.52 24.77
C VAL A 419 14.73 -6.27 23.46
N LEU A 420 14.01 -5.67 22.52
CA LEU A 420 13.72 -6.28 21.22
C LEU A 420 15.00 -6.54 20.42
N ARG A 421 15.96 -5.60 20.39
CA ARG A 421 17.27 -5.83 19.76
C ARG A 421 18.05 -6.97 20.44
N ASN A 422 17.93 -7.11 21.76
CA ASN A 422 18.60 -8.20 22.47
C ASN A 422 17.89 -9.55 22.28
N LEU A 423 16.55 -9.58 22.17
CA LEU A 423 15.78 -10.76 21.79
C LEU A 423 16.15 -11.25 20.38
N ALA A 424 16.24 -10.34 19.41
CA ALA A 424 16.66 -10.66 18.05
C ALA A 424 18.09 -11.26 18.01
N LYS A 425 18.98 -10.84 18.91
CA LYS A 425 20.33 -11.42 19.06
C LYS A 425 20.36 -12.74 19.84
N ALA A 426 19.43 -12.92 20.77
CA ALA A 426 19.34 -14.08 21.64
C ALA A 426 18.75 -15.30 20.91
N GLY A 427 17.79 -15.05 20.03
CA GLY A 427 17.21 -16.04 19.13
C GLY A 427 17.56 -15.76 17.68
N THR A 428 16.60 -15.99 16.82
CA THR A 428 16.66 -15.96 15.36
C THR A 428 15.59 -15.05 14.81
N GLU A 429 15.87 -14.48 13.64
CA GLU A 429 14.93 -13.63 12.93
C GLU A 429 13.91 -14.47 12.12
N PRO A 430 12.65 -13.99 11.99
CA PRO A 430 12.13 -12.71 12.44
C PRO A 430 11.58 -12.73 13.89
N LEU A 431 11.49 -11.54 14.50
CA LEU A 431 10.63 -11.34 15.67
C LEU A 431 9.17 -11.19 15.21
N HIS A 432 8.26 -11.96 15.80
CA HIS A 432 6.83 -11.91 15.55
C HIS A 432 6.17 -10.97 16.57
N LEU A 433 5.84 -9.76 16.16
CA LEU A 433 5.34 -8.71 17.04
C LEU A 433 3.82 -8.59 16.96
N SER A 434 3.16 -8.77 18.10
CA SER A 434 1.76 -8.37 18.31
C SER A 434 1.67 -7.23 19.32
N PHE A 435 0.60 -6.43 19.24
CA PHE A 435 0.47 -5.22 20.05
C PHE A 435 -0.96 -5.06 20.58
N SER A 436 -1.10 -4.67 21.85
CA SER A 436 -2.36 -4.23 22.45
C SER A 436 -2.13 -3.06 23.40
N GLY A 437 -2.42 -1.83 22.95
CA GLY A 437 -2.21 -0.68 23.82
C GLY A 437 -2.07 0.65 23.09
N ALA A 438 -1.29 1.56 23.69
CA ALA A 438 -1.01 2.87 23.15
C ALA A 438 -0.22 2.81 21.83
N VAL A 439 -0.90 3.08 20.71
CA VAL A 439 -0.33 3.14 19.36
C VAL A 439 0.93 4.04 19.24
N PRO A 440 1.01 5.22 19.90
CA PRO A 440 2.22 6.03 19.90
C PRO A 440 3.47 5.30 20.42
N LEU A 441 3.31 4.40 21.39
CA LEU A 441 4.42 3.65 21.96
C LEU A 441 4.98 2.63 20.96
N ALA A 442 4.13 2.05 20.10
CA ALA A 442 4.58 1.19 18.99
C ALA A 442 5.49 1.98 18.02
N ALA A 443 5.06 3.18 17.63
CA ALA A 443 5.83 4.05 16.74
C ALA A 443 7.18 4.47 17.38
N LEU A 444 7.18 4.91 18.63
CA LEU A 444 8.40 5.30 19.33
C LEU A 444 9.35 4.11 19.49
N THR A 445 8.85 2.94 19.84
CA THR A 445 9.66 1.72 20.01
C THR A 445 10.33 1.31 18.69
N ALA A 446 9.59 1.37 17.57
CA ALA A 446 10.11 1.04 16.25
C ALA A 446 11.31 1.92 15.84
N ARG A 447 11.34 3.20 16.26
CA ARG A 447 12.48 4.11 15.99
C ARG A 447 13.79 3.62 16.59
N HIS A 448 13.73 2.81 17.65
CA HIS A 448 14.89 2.24 18.32
C HIS A 448 15.20 0.82 17.84
N CYS A 449 14.42 0.21 16.96
CA CYS A 449 14.63 -1.17 16.49
C CYS A 449 15.51 -1.25 15.23
N ASN A 450 16.54 -0.38 15.12
CA ASN A 450 17.43 -0.32 13.96
C ASN A 450 17.96 -1.71 13.59
N THR A 451 17.90 -2.03 12.30
CA THR A 451 18.38 -3.27 11.67
C THR A 451 17.76 -4.58 12.16
N VAL A 452 16.68 -4.55 12.95
CA VAL A 452 15.94 -5.75 13.35
C VAL A 452 14.81 -6.00 12.36
N ALA A 453 14.71 -7.22 11.85
CA ALA A 453 13.54 -7.68 11.11
C ALA A 453 12.39 -8.03 12.06
N VAL A 454 11.27 -7.34 11.90
CA VAL A 454 10.07 -7.51 12.73
C VAL A 454 8.86 -7.78 11.84
N GLN A 455 8.29 -8.97 11.97
CA GLN A 455 7.02 -9.36 11.37
C GLN A 455 5.90 -8.94 12.29
N ILE A 456 4.99 -8.08 11.81
CA ILE A 456 3.95 -7.46 12.62
C ILE A 456 2.61 -8.13 12.35
N TYR A 457 1.88 -8.31 13.44
CA TYR A 457 0.54 -8.89 13.46
C TYR A 457 -0.50 -7.86 13.91
N GLU A 458 -1.63 -7.83 13.21
CA GLU A 458 -2.82 -7.09 13.62
C GLU A 458 -3.87 -8.05 14.17
N PHE A 459 -4.65 -7.57 15.13
CA PHE A 459 -5.79 -8.33 15.63
C PHE A 459 -6.97 -8.16 14.66
N ALA A 460 -7.28 -9.21 13.91
CA ALA A 460 -8.39 -9.23 12.96
C ALA A 460 -9.70 -9.57 13.66
N HIS A 461 -10.73 -8.78 13.36
CA HIS A 461 -12.10 -9.07 13.76
C HIS A 461 -12.86 -9.62 12.56
N HIS A 462 -13.15 -10.91 12.59
CA HIS A 462 -13.71 -11.62 11.45
C HIS A 462 -15.23 -11.47 11.42
N THR A 463 -15.75 -10.92 10.33
CA THR A 463 -17.20 -10.72 10.15
C THR A 463 -17.91 -11.92 9.52
N ASP A 464 -17.15 -12.93 9.09
CA ASP A 464 -17.61 -14.13 8.39
C ASP A 464 -17.67 -15.39 9.29
N GLY A 465 -17.61 -15.20 10.61
CA GLY A 465 -17.73 -16.28 11.59
C GLY A 465 -16.43 -17.03 11.89
N ARG A 466 -15.32 -16.69 11.22
CA ARG A 466 -13.98 -17.13 11.64
C ARG A 466 -13.64 -16.57 13.03
N PRO A 467 -12.80 -17.25 13.82
CA PRO A 467 -12.40 -16.73 15.13
C PRO A 467 -11.51 -15.50 14.96
N ASP A 468 -11.72 -14.50 15.80
CA ASP A 468 -10.83 -13.34 15.92
C ASP A 468 -9.42 -13.78 16.33
N GLY A 469 -8.39 -13.11 15.82
CA GLY A 469 -7.02 -13.50 16.11
C GLY A 469 -5.97 -12.62 15.45
N TYR A 470 -4.70 -12.87 15.81
CA TYR A 470 -3.57 -12.16 15.23
C TYR A 470 -3.22 -12.70 13.84
N VAL A 471 -3.26 -11.84 12.83
CA VAL A 471 -2.88 -12.16 11.44
C VAL A 471 -1.66 -11.34 11.02
N PRO A 472 -0.71 -11.93 10.28
CA PRO A 472 0.47 -11.20 9.82
C PRO A 472 0.05 -10.16 8.77
N VAL A 473 0.66 -8.97 8.81
CA VAL A 473 0.31 -7.89 7.88
C VAL A 473 1.50 -7.32 7.13
N LEU A 474 2.64 -7.14 7.79
CA LEU A 474 3.86 -6.66 7.14
C LEU A 474 5.12 -7.05 7.92
N THR A 475 6.24 -7.07 7.22
CA THR A 475 7.58 -7.15 7.84
C THR A 475 8.27 -5.80 7.68
N THR A 476 8.86 -5.33 8.77
CA THR A 476 9.69 -4.13 8.77
C THR A 476 11.15 -4.43 9.07
N VAL A 477 12.03 -3.66 8.45
CA VAL A 477 13.43 -3.53 8.85
C VAL A 477 13.70 -2.04 9.02
N SER A 478 14.03 -1.62 10.24
CA SER A 478 14.32 -0.21 10.50
C SER A 478 15.71 0.17 9.97
N GLY A 479 15.82 1.37 9.38
CA GLY A 479 17.09 1.91 8.88
C GLY A 479 17.40 1.65 7.40
N VAL A 480 16.73 0.69 6.74
CA VAL A 480 16.90 0.45 5.29
C VAL A 480 16.12 1.45 4.43
N LYS A 481 16.42 1.51 3.13
CA LYS A 481 15.74 2.44 2.20
C LYS A 481 14.24 2.18 2.06
N HIS A 482 13.84 0.91 2.15
CA HIS A 482 12.45 0.44 2.07
C HIS A 482 12.09 -0.27 3.38
N PRO A 483 11.64 0.47 4.40
CA PRO A 483 11.49 -0.06 5.76
C PRO A 483 10.41 -1.13 5.87
N VAL A 484 9.37 -1.08 5.04
CA VAL A 484 8.43 -2.20 4.85
C VAL A 484 9.02 -3.11 3.77
N THR A 485 9.53 -4.26 4.16
CA THR A 485 10.20 -5.21 3.26
C THR A 485 9.23 -6.22 2.67
N HIS A 486 8.23 -6.64 3.45
CA HIS A 486 7.21 -7.58 3.01
C HIS A 486 5.81 -7.14 3.45
N VAL A 487 4.80 -7.49 2.66
CA VAL A 487 3.37 -7.27 2.96
C VAL A 487 2.70 -8.62 2.75
N PHE A 488 2.06 -9.13 3.79
CA PHE A 488 1.42 -10.44 3.75
C PHE A 488 0.10 -10.38 3.00
N GLU A 489 -0.18 -11.45 2.28
CA GLU A 489 -1.41 -11.65 1.54
C GLU A 489 -2.64 -11.75 2.45
N GLN A 490 -3.78 -11.19 2.01
CA GLN A 490 -5.06 -11.21 2.76
C GLN A 490 -6.21 -11.84 1.96
N GLY A 491 -5.91 -12.63 0.92
CA GLY A 491 -6.92 -13.38 0.18
C GLY A 491 -7.64 -14.39 1.06
N ALA A 492 -8.85 -14.79 0.63
CA ALA A 492 -9.58 -15.85 1.33
C ALA A 492 -8.78 -17.16 1.32
N SER A 493 -8.81 -17.88 2.44
CA SER A 493 -8.18 -19.20 2.54
C SER A 493 -9.00 -20.27 1.81
N ASP A 494 -8.35 -21.40 1.56
CA ASP A 494 -8.88 -22.64 0.97
C ASP A 494 -9.80 -23.45 1.91
N GLY A 495 -9.98 -23.02 3.16
CA GLY A 495 -10.63 -23.80 4.22
C GLY A 495 -12.13 -24.12 4.04
N GLY A 496 -12.76 -23.65 2.95
CA GLY A 496 -14.15 -23.93 2.60
C GLY A 496 -14.33 -24.81 1.35
N ILE A 497 -13.26 -25.27 0.73
CA ILE A 497 -13.34 -26.04 -0.52
C ILE A 497 -13.86 -27.46 -0.25
N THR A 498 -14.96 -27.83 -0.92
CA THR A 498 -15.61 -29.14 -0.83
C THR A 498 -15.60 -29.89 -2.17
N HIS A 499 -15.36 -29.18 -3.27
CA HIS A 499 -15.33 -29.73 -4.62
C HIS A 499 -14.11 -29.23 -5.39
N LEU A 500 -13.49 -30.10 -6.20
CA LEU A 500 -12.33 -29.76 -7.03
C LEU A 500 -12.60 -30.04 -8.51
N VAL A 501 -12.30 -29.05 -9.35
CA VAL A 501 -12.43 -29.11 -10.81
C VAL A 501 -11.05 -29.02 -11.45
N ASN A 502 -10.68 -30.01 -12.27
CA ASN A 502 -9.41 -29.97 -12.98
C ASN A 502 -9.51 -29.11 -14.25
N LEU A 503 -8.69 -28.06 -14.31
CA LEU A 503 -8.52 -27.13 -15.43
C LEU A 503 -7.08 -27.16 -15.98
N THR A 504 -6.39 -28.30 -15.84
CA THR A 504 -5.12 -28.59 -16.52
C THR A 504 -5.38 -29.32 -17.85
N PRO A 505 -4.42 -29.35 -18.79
CA PRO A 505 -4.63 -30.02 -20.08
C PRO A 505 -4.67 -31.56 -20.00
N HIS A 506 -4.28 -32.15 -18.87
CA HIS A 506 -4.18 -33.59 -18.66
C HIS A 506 -4.98 -34.02 -17.42
N ALA A 507 -5.33 -35.30 -17.32
CA ALA A 507 -5.93 -35.82 -16.09
C ALA A 507 -4.92 -35.74 -14.94
N VAL A 508 -5.39 -35.45 -13.73
CA VAL A 508 -4.56 -35.39 -12.53
C VAL A 508 -4.91 -36.57 -11.65
N THR A 509 -3.94 -37.45 -11.40
CA THR A 509 -4.13 -38.63 -10.55
C THR A 509 -3.45 -38.43 -9.21
N LEU A 510 -4.21 -38.55 -8.12
CA LEU A 510 -3.70 -38.53 -6.75
C LEU A 510 -3.27 -39.93 -6.34
N TYR A 511 -2.06 -40.05 -5.80
CA TYR A 511 -1.50 -41.29 -5.28
C TYR A 511 -1.35 -41.21 -3.76
N TRP A 512 -1.69 -42.31 -3.09
CA TRP A 512 -1.26 -42.58 -1.72
C TRP A 512 -0.29 -43.74 -1.75
N GLU A 513 0.93 -43.53 -1.23
CA GLU A 513 2.04 -44.48 -1.40
C GLU A 513 2.26 -44.77 -2.91
N ASP A 514 1.95 -45.97 -3.39
CA ASP A 514 2.11 -46.35 -4.80
C ASP A 514 0.77 -46.67 -5.50
N GLU A 515 -0.36 -46.40 -4.83
CA GLU A 515 -1.70 -46.70 -5.35
C GLU A 515 -2.47 -45.42 -5.76
N PRO A 516 -3.13 -45.40 -6.94
CA PRO A 516 -3.96 -44.27 -7.34
C PRO A 516 -5.28 -44.27 -6.57
N ILE A 517 -5.54 -43.19 -5.82
CA ILE A 517 -6.73 -43.07 -4.95
C ILE A 517 -7.82 -42.17 -5.55
N HIS A 518 -7.48 -41.27 -6.48
CA HIS A 518 -8.46 -40.42 -7.15
C HIS A 518 -7.94 -39.90 -8.49
N VAL A 519 -8.84 -39.67 -9.46
CA VAL A 519 -8.52 -39.06 -10.76
C VAL A 519 -9.47 -37.89 -11.01
N TRP A 520 -8.90 -36.70 -11.16
CA TRP A 520 -9.64 -35.56 -11.71
C TRP A 520 -9.42 -35.51 -13.22
N GLU A 521 -10.49 -35.83 -13.96
CA GLU A 521 -10.46 -35.84 -15.42
C GLU A 521 -10.15 -34.45 -16.01
N ARG A 522 -9.46 -34.44 -17.15
CA ARG A 522 -9.19 -33.18 -17.87
C ARG A 522 -10.50 -32.52 -18.33
N PRO A 523 -10.52 -31.19 -18.54
CA PRO A 523 -11.66 -30.51 -19.15
C PRO A 523 -12.09 -31.17 -20.47
N GLY A 524 -13.41 -31.30 -20.67
CA GLY A 524 -13.97 -31.73 -21.96
C GLY A 524 -13.70 -30.71 -23.09
N GLU A 525 -13.95 -31.10 -24.35
CA GLU A 525 -13.56 -30.30 -25.53
C GLU A 525 -14.08 -28.84 -25.53
N ASN A 526 -15.20 -28.58 -24.84
CA ASN A 526 -15.83 -27.26 -24.78
C ASN A 526 -15.47 -26.44 -23.52
N THR A 527 -14.71 -27.01 -22.58
CA THR A 527 -14.31 -26.32 -21.34
C THR A 527 -12.86 -25.87 -21.46
N PRO A 528 -12.58 -24.56 -21.54
CA PRO A 528 -11.21 -24.07 -21.66
C PRO A 528 -10.45 -24.36 -20.35
N TRP A 529 -9.24 -24.90 -20.49
CA TRP A 529 -8.30 -25.06 -19.38
C TRP A 529 -7.58 -23.72 -19.11
N VAL A 530 -7.14 -23.51 -17.86
CA VAL A 530 -6.46 -22.27 -17.47
C VAL A 530 -5.01 -22.31 -17.93
N ARG A 531 -4.59 -21.31 -18.71
CA ARG A 531 -3.21 -21.20 -19.18
C ARG A 531 -2.69 -19.79 -19.17
N GLN A 532 -1.39 -19.65 -18.94
CA GLN A 532 -0.67 -18.40 -19.15
C GLN A 532 -0.32 -18.27 -20.64
N GLY A 533 -0.71 -17.17 -21.27
CA GLY A 533 -0.22 -16.84 -22.60
C GLY A 533 1.29 -16.58 -22.58
N GLU A 534 1.96 -16.68 -23.72
CA GLU A 534 3.38 -16.36 -23.84
C GLU A 534 3.64 -15.67 -25.19
N SER A 535 4.57 -14.71 -25.21
CA SER A 535 5.18 -14.19 -26.44
C SER A 535 6.62 -14.69 -26.54
N ARG A 536 7.09 -14.89 -27.77
CA ARG A 536 8.43 -15.41 -28.06
C ARG A 536 9.16 -14.40 -28.91
N VAL A 537 10.26 -13.86 -28.36
CA VAL A 537 11.11 -12.89 -29.04
C VAL A 537 12.44 -13.57 -29.40
N PRO A 538 12.69 -13.84 -30.70
CA PRO A 538 13.98 -14.35 -31.14
C PRO A 538 15.10 -13.44 -30.66
N SER A 539 16.16 -14.05 -30.11
CA SER A 539 17.28 -13.33 -29.52
C SER A 539 18.57 -13.74 -30.22
N ALA A 540 19.64 -12.97 -30.00
CA ALA A 540 20.95 -13.33 -30.54
C ALA A 540 21.32 -14.74 -30.04
N PRO A 541 21.75 -15.65 -30.95
CA PRO A 541 22.20 -16.98 -30.56
C PRO A 541 23.34 -16.92 -29.54
N LEU A 542 23.34 -17.86 -28.61
CA LEU A 542 24.42 -18.00 -27.64
C LEU A 542 25.59 -18.74 -28.29
N GLN A 543 26.80 -18.29 -28.04
CA GLN A 543 28.02 -19.00 -28.43
C GLN A 543 28.50 -19.81 -27.23
N VAL A 544 28.28 -21.12 -27.25
CA VAL A 544 28.64 -22.03 -26.16
C VAL A 544 29.55 -23.10 -26.74
N GLU A 545 30.80 -23.14 -26.27
CA GLU A 545 31.80 -24.13 -26.70
C GLU A 545 32.02 -24.20 -28.23
N GLY A 546 31.91 -23.06 -28.91
CA GLY A 546 32.06 -22.96 -30.36
C GLY A 546 30.83 -23.42 -31.16
N VAL A 547 29.72 -23.72 -30.48
CA VAL A 547 28.42 -24.04 -31.10
C VAL A 547 27.49 -22.84 -30.97
N GLU A 548 26.83 -22.49 -32.07
CA GLU A 548 25.77 -21.49 -32.10
C GLU A 548 24.45 -22.11 -31.62
N VAL A 549 23.98 -21.69 -30.46
CA VAL A 549 22.76 -22.20 -29.83
C VAL A 549 21.63 -21.18 -30.01
N PRO A 550 20.55 -21.52 -30.74
CA PRO A 550 19.39 -20.64 -30.86
C PRO A 550 18.82 -20.27 -29.50
N HIS A 551 18.56 -18.98 -29.30
CA HIS A 551 18.06 -18.44 -28.04
C HIS A 551 16.82 -17.59 -28.29
N THR A 552 15.78 -17.79 -27.49
CA THR A 552 14.50 -17.07 -27.58
C THR A 552 14.12 -16.61 -26.19
N HIS A 553 13.86 -15.31 -26.03
CA HIS A 553 13.25 -14.79 -24.82
C HIS A 553 11.76 -15.12 -24.82
N VAL A 554 11.32 -15.83 -23.79
CA VAL A 554 9.89 -16.10 -23.55
C VAL A 554 9.38 -15.05 -22.57
N ILE A 555 8.34 -14.33 -22.97
CA ILE A 555 7.69 -13.30 -22.16
C ILE A 555 6.34 -13.84 -21.71
N PRO A 556 6.12 -14.05 -20.41
CA PRO A 556 4.82 -14.45 -19.89
C PRO A 556 3.76 -13.38 -20.22
N GLY A 557 2.58 -13.82 -20.63
CA GLY A 557 1.41 -13.01 -20.94
C GLY A 557 0.27 -13.23 -19.94
N SER A 558 -0.91 -12.69 -20.27
CA SER A 558 -2.10 -12.80 -19.42
C SER A 558 -2.64 -14.23 -19.37
N LEU A 559 -3.32 -14.55 -18.26
CA LEU A 559 -4.06 -15.80 -18.13
C LEU A 559 -5.30 -15.80 -19.02
N THR A 560 -5.62 -16.96 -19.60
CA THR A 560 -6.84 -17.20 -20.37
C THR A 560 -7.55 -18.44 -19.84
N GLY A 561 -8.88 -18.51 -20.03
CA GLY A 561 -9.69 -19.62 -19.52
C GLY A 561 -9.94 -19.54 -18.01
N LEU A 562 -9.85 -18.35 -17.41
CA LEU A 562 -10.08 -18.15 -15.99
C LEU A 562 -11.56 -18.45 -15.63
N PRO A 563 -11.84 -19.37 -14.70
CA PRO A 563 -13.20 -19.59 -14.20
C PRO A 563 -13.63 -18.44 -13.29
N THR A 564 -14.94 -18.22 -13.17
CA THR A 564 -15.51 -17.41 -12.09
C THR A 564 -15.27 -18.11 -10.76
N ALA A 565 -15.09 -17.36 -9.67
CA ALA A 565 -15.03 -17.95 -8.33
C ALA A 565 -16.42 -18.47 -7.93
N GLU A 566 -16.49 -19.67 -7.38
CA GLU A 566 -17.72 -20.32 -6.93
C GLU A 566 -17.51 -20.84 -5.50
N GLU A 567 -18.48 -20.59 -4.62
CA GLU A 567 -18.40 -21.00 -3.22
C GLU A 567 -18.21 -22.52 -3.10
N GLY A 568 -17.27 -22.94 -2.25
CA GLY A 568 -16.95 -24.35 -2.03
C GLY A 568 -16.21 -25.05 -3.17
N THR A 569 -15.90 -24.37 -4.27
CA THR A 569 -15.26 -24.97 -5.46
C THR A 569 -13.82 -24.49 -5.62
N GLY A 570 -12.89 -25.44 -5.71
CA GLY A 570 -11.48 -25.21 -6.02
C GLY A 570 -11.12 -25.71 -7.42
N PHE A 571 -10.07 -25.15 -8.00
CA PHE A 571 -9.65 -25.43 -9.38
C PHE A 571 -8.20 -25.92 -9.40
N ILE A 572 -7.97 -27.11 -9.97
CA ILE A 572 -6.64 -27.64 -10.21
C ILE A 572 -6.11 -27.05 -11.52
N VAL A 573 -5.05 -26.26 -11.45
CA VAL A 573 -4.40 -25.59 -12.58
C VAL A 573 -2.91 -25.93 -12.61
N SER A 574 -2.19 -25.49 -13.65
CA SER A 574 -0.73 -25.62 -13.66
C SER A 574 -0.11 -24.75 -12.56
N ARG A 575 1.03 -25.17 -11.99
CA ARG A 575 1.76 -24.37 -10.98
C ARG A 575 2.07 -22.95 -11.48
N ILE A 576 2.41 -22.81 -12.76
CA ILE A 576 2.64 -21.51 -13.42
C ILE A 576 1.37 -20.65 -13.42
N SER A 577 0.21 -21.25 -13.75
CA SER A 577 -1.07 -20.54 -13.73
C SER A 577 -1.53 -20.18 -12.31
N ALA A 578 -1.33 -21.05 -11.33
CA ALA A 578 -1.59 -20.75 -9.92
C ALA A 578 -0.70 -19.59 -9.42
N ALA A 579 0.60 -19.63 -9.74
CA ALA A 579 1.56 -18.58 -9.37
C ALA A 579 1.21 -17.23 -10.01
N ALA A 580 0.75 -17.23 -11.26
CA ALA A 580 0.33 -16.02 -11.97
C ALA A 580 -1.02 -15.48 -11.47
N ALA A 581 -1.95 -16.36 -11.06
CA ALA A 581 -3.30 -15.99 -10.64
C ALA A 581 -3.36 -15.53 -9.17
N ARG A 582 -2.53 -16.14 -8.31
CA ARG A 582 -2.50 -15.92 -6.85
C ARG A 582 -3.90 -15.96 -6.22
N ARG A 583 -4.66 -16.98 -6.59
CA ARG A 583 -6.05 -17.23 -6.18
C ARG A 583 -6.08 -18.26 -5.05
N GLY A 584 -6.92 -18.03 -4.04
CA GLY A 584 -7.08 -18.93 -2.90
C GLY A 584 -7.83 -20.22 -3.22
N ASP A 585 -8.58 -20.23 -4.32
CA ASP A 585 -9.28 -21.39 -4.85
C ASP A 585 -8.48 -22.11 -5.96
N PHE A 586 -7.21 -21.76 -6.18
CA PHE A 586 -6.35 -22.40 -7.19
C PHE A 586 -5.32 -23.33 -6.55
N PHE A 587 -5.33 -24.58 -7.00
CA PHE A 587 -4.44 -25.64 -6.55
C PHE A 587 -3.61 -26.16 -7.72
N PHE A 588 -2.48 -26.80 -7.45
CA PHE A 588 -1.66 -27.46 -8.47
C PHE A 588 -1.15 -28.81 -7.97
N PRO A 589 -0.92 -29.80 -8.86
CA PRO A 589 -0.32 -31.07 -8.46
C PRO A 589 1.04 -30.86 -7.77
N ASP A 590 1.22 -31.48 -6.60
CA ASP A 590 2.46 -31.39 -5.81
C ASP A 590 2.95 -32.77 -5.32
N GLY A 591 4.27 -32.92 -5.19
CA GLY A 591 4.91 -34.20 -4.93
C GLY A 591 4.75 -35.18 -6.10
N GLU A 592 5.46 -34.97 -7.20
CA GLU A 592 5.35 -35.78 -8.43
C GLU A 592 5.56 -37.28 -8.17
N VAL A 593 4.70 -38.11 -8.76
CA VAL A 593 4.86 -39.57 -8.83
C VAL A 593 5.30 -39.93 -10.24
N ARG A 594 6.33 -40.76 -10.36
CA ARG A 594 6.92 -41.15 -11.64
C ARG A 594 6.91 -42.65 -11.84
N ASP A 595 6.72 -43.09 -13.07
CA ASP A 595 6.80 -44.50 -13.44
C ASP A 595 8.25 -45.00 -13.55
N GLY A 596 8.42 -46.29 -13.86
CA GLY A 596 9.73 -46.90 -14.11
C GLY A 596 10.51 -46.35 -15.31
N ARG A 597 9.91 -45.44 -16.11
CA ARG A 597 10.55 -44.70 -17.22
C ARG A 597 10.81 -43.23 -16.85
N ASN A 598 10.65 -42.87 -15.59
CA ASN A 598 10.81 -41.52 -15.05
C ASN A 598 9.79 -40.50 -15.63
N VAL A 599 8.65 -40.97 -16.14
CA VAL A 599 7.55 -40.14 -16.65
C VAL A 599 6.61 -39.81 -15.50
N VAL A 600 6.17 -38.55 -15.40
CA VAL A 600 5.19 -38.13 -14.37
C VAL A 600 3.83 -38.77 -14.66
N VAL A 601 3.34 -39.57 -13.73
CA VAL A 601 2.05 -40.30 -13.82
C VAL A 601 0.99 -39.80 -12.83
N GLY A 602 1.37 -38.93 -11.89
CA GLY A 602 0.46 -38.36 -10.90
C GLY A 602 1.16 -37.49 -9.88
N CYS A 603 0.48 -37.22 -8.77
CA CYS A 603 0.99 -36.43 -7.65
C CYS A 603 0.58 -37.04 -6.30
N ARG A 604 1.31 -36.71 -5.24
CA ARG A 604 1.04 -37.15 -3.85
C ARG A 604 0.11 -36.21 -3.10
N GLY A 605 -0.03 -34.98 -3.59
CA GLY A 605 -0.91 -33.99 -3.02
C GLY A 605 -1.19 -32.84 -3.97
N LEU A 606 -1.82 -31.80 -3.43
CA LEU A 606 -2.04 -30.53 -4.10
C LEU A 606 -1.34 -29.43 -3.31
N GLY A 607 -0.64 -28.55 -4.01
CA GLY A 607 -0.09 -27.32 -3.46
C GLY A 607 -0.95 -26.12 -3.84
N SER A 608 -0.81 -25.04 -3.08
CA SER A 608 -1.39 -23.73 -3.35
C SER A 608 -0.35 -22.64 -3.11
N PHE A 609 -0.60 -21.44 -3.60
CA PHE A 609 0.20 -20.26 -3.27
C PHE A 609 -0.58 -19.35 -2.33
N PRO A 610 0.10 -18.52 -1.51
CA PRO A 610 -0.57 -17.42 -0.81
C PRO A 610 -1.42 -16.59 -1.79
N ALA A 611 -2.66 -16.32 -1.38
CA ALA A 611 -3.66 -15.72 -2.23
C ALA A 611 -3.77 -14.22 -1.96
N HIS A 612 -3.61 -13.38 -2.98
CA HIS A 612 -3.89 -11.94 -2.82
C HIS A 612 -5.39 -11.69 -2.72
N SER A 613 -5.78 -10.63 -2.02
CA SER A 613 -7.16 -10.17 -2.04
C SER A 613 -7.60 -9.79 -3.46
N ASP A 614 -8.88 -9.98 -3.75
CA ASP A 614 -9.47 -9.69 -5.06
C ASP A 614 -9.26 -8.24 -5.50
N GLU A 615 -9.19 -7.33 -4.52
CA GLU A 615 -8.94 -5.93 -4.75
C GLU A 615 -7.52 -5.65 -5.25
N VAL A 616 -6.52 -6.42 -4.81
CA VAL A 616 -5.11 -6.25 -5.18
C VAL A 616 -4.79 -6.86 -6.54
N ARG A 617 -5.37 -8.02 -6.85
CA ARG A 617 -5.01 -8.85 -8.01
C ARG A 617 -4.90 -8.07 -9.34
N PRO A 618 -5.82 -7.16 -9.70
CA PRO A 618 -5.72 -6.38 -10.94
C PRO A 618 -4.49 -5.46 -11.03
N TYR A 619 -3.90 -5.09 -9.90
CA TYR A 619 -2.86 -4.06 -9.79
C TYR A 619 -1.46 -4.63 -9.52
N LEU A 620 -1.32 -5.94 -9.30
CA LEU A 620 -0.04 -6.60 -9.04
C LEU A 620 1.02 -6.31 -10.11
N GLN A 621 0.61 -6.22 -11.38
CA GLN A 621 1.50 -5.85 -12.48
C GLN A 621 2.22 -4.50 -12.30
N TRP A 622 1.66 -3.58 -11.50
CA TRP A 622 2.23 -2.27 -11.20
C TRP A 622 2.85 -2.16 -9.82
N LEU A 623 2.65 -3.16 -8.96
CA LEU A 623 3.18 -3.24 -7.61
C LEU A 623 4.33 -4.25 -7.62
N PRO A 624 5.61 -3.80 -7.60
CA PRO A 624 6.72 -4.73 -7.68
C PRO A 624 6.71 -5.67 -6.48
N ASP A 625 6.82 -6.97 -6.72
CA ASP A 625 7.14 -7.94 -5.68
C ASP A 625 8.61 -7.75 -5.31
N ARG A 626 8.83 -6.98 -4.24
CA ARG A 626 10.13 -6.81 -3.60
C ARG A 626 10.24 -7.83 -2.47
N GLU A 627 10.23 -9.11 -2.81
CA GLU A 627 10.71 -10.15 -1.90
C GLU A 627 12.23 -10.21 -2.06
N GLY A 628 12.95 -9.74 -1.04
CA GLY A 628 14.40 -9.62 -1.03
C GLY A 628 14.94 -9.47 0.36
#